data_AF-A0A947NAD0-F1
#
_entry.id   AF-A0A947NAD0-F1
#
_cell.length_a   1.000
_cell.length_b   1.000
_cell.length_c   1.000
_cell.angle_alpha   90.00
_cell.angle_beta   90.00
_cell.angle_gamma   90.00
#
_symmetry.space_group_name_H-M   'P 1'
#
loop_
_entity.id
_entity.type
_entity.pdbx_description
1 polymer ?
#
loop_
_entity_poly.entity_id
_entity_poly.type
_entity_poly.pdbx_seq_one_letter_code
_entity_poly.pdbx_strand_id
1 'polypeptide(L)'
;MKTLTKETARSLAKVISSRLSTFHSDDLVAILGVGRESSNEEAVESWLISRFAEIDISHVDTIMEHASEVLIQHLNDLRMEVAGGYISELPLPQVFVQSKLITDQELRCIARAIYFLVIGEGAKSYLDSLIYLVVGGEGNAIDRIAAWISTQGMVYTYFPSELTLPMAQRLMEELNCTDKLF
;
A
#
# COMPACT_ATOMS: atom_id res chain seq x y z
N MET A 1 30.78 14.82 0.64
CA MET A 1 29.55 14.01 0.82
C MET A 1 28.97 13.74 -0.55
N LYS A 2 28.76 12.47 -0.89
CA LYS A 2 27.94 12.10 -2.05
C LYS A 2 26.54 11.88 -1.51
N THR A 3 25.59 12.71 -1.88
CA THR A 3 24.17 12.56 -1.51
C THR A 3 23.45 11.66 -2.51
N LEU A 4 22.41 10.93 -2.08
CA LEU A 4 21.63 10.03 -2.95
C LEU A 4 21.10 10.78 -4.18
N THR A 5 21.67 10.50 -5.34
CA THR A 5 21.19 11.06 -6.61
C THR A 5 19.97 10.29 -7.10
N LYS A 6 19.15 10.93 -7.93
CA LYS A 6 17.99 10.29 -8.56
C LYS A 6 18.37 9.02 -9.34
N GLU A 7 19.51 9.03 -10.02
CA GLU A 7 20.01 7.88 -10.80
C GLU A 7 20.41 6.70 -9.90
N THR A 8 21.05 6.99 -8.76
CA THR A 8 21.39 5.96 -7.76
C THR A 8 20.14 5.42 -7.08
N ALA A 9 19.19 6.29 -6.70
CA ALA A 9 17.91 5.89 -6.13
C ALA A 9 17.12 4.97 -7.07
N ARG A 10 17.09 5.28 -8.37
CA ARG A 10 16.45 4.43 -9.39
C ARG A 10 17.10 3.05 -9.51
N SER A 11 18.43 3.01 -9.49
CA SER A 11 19.17 1.74 -9.59
C SER A 11 18.92 0.87 -8.36
N LEU A 12 18.92 1.47 -7.17
CA LEU A 12 18.58 0.80 -5.92
C LEU A 12 17.12 0.33 -5.93
N ALA A 13 16.18 1.16 -6.38
CA ALA A 13 14.76 0.81 -6.45
C ALA A 13 14.52 -0.44 -7.29
N LYS A 14 15.19 -0.59 -8.43
CA LYS A 14 15.13 -1.81 -9.25
C LYS A 14 15.62 -3.05 -8.50
N VAL A 15 16.79 -2.94 -7.86
CA VAL A 15 17.39 -4.06 -7.12
C VAL A 15 16.51 -4.46 -5.93
N ILE A 16 16.07 -3.47 -5.14
CA ILE A 16 15.20 -3.68 -3.98
C ILE A 16 13.86 -4.29 -4.42
N SER A 17 13.23 -3.76 -5.46
CA SER A 17 11.96 -4.29 -5.98
C SER A 17 12.10 -5.73 -6.49
N SER A 18 13.26 -6.10 -7.07
CA SER A 18 13.51 -7.48 -7.51
C SER A 18 13.75 -8.47 -6.36
N ARG A 19 14.12 -7.97 -5.17
CA ARG A 19 14.42 -8.77 -3.97
C ARG A 19 13.26 -8.82 -2.98
N LEU A 20 12.42 -7.79 -2.97
CA LEU A 20 11.17 -7.79 -2.23
C LEU A 20 10.19 -8.73 -2.93
N SER A 21 10.18 -9.98 -2.47
CA SER A 21 9.11 -10.93 -2.78
C SER A 21 7.82 -10.49 -2.10
N THR A 22 7.16 -9.44 -2.61
CA THR A 22 5.75 -9.21 -2.29
C THR A 22 4.92 -10.29 -2.97
N PHE A 23 3.80 -10.70 -2.37
CA PHE A 23 2.94 -11.72 -2.98
C PHE A 23 2.38 -11.30 -4.35
N HIS A 24 2.42 -9.99 -4.67
CA HIS A 24 1.98 -9.45 -5.95
C HIS A 24 2.91 -8.34 -6.47
N SER A 25 2.99 -8.21 -7.79
CA SER A 25 4.00 -7.43 -8.52
C SER A 25 3.80 -5.93 -8.52
N ASP A 26 2.62 -5.42 -8.13
CA ASP A 26 2.21 -4.01 -8.32
C ASP A 26 1.72 -3.36 -7.01
N ASP A 27 1.86 -4.02 -5.87
CA ASP A 27 1.21 -3.55 -4.64
C ASP A 27 1.98 -2.39 -3.99
N LEU A 28 3.29 -2.30 -4.24
CA LEU A 28 4.13 -1.26 -3.60
C LEU A 28 3.79 0.14 -4.10
N VAL A 29 3.36 0.31 -5.37
CA VAL A 29 2.89 1.62 -5.84
C VAL A 29 1.61 2.04 -5.14
N ALA A 30 0.73 1.10 -4.82
CA ALA A 30 -0.47 1.39 -4.05
C ALA A 30 -0.19 1.64 -2.56
N ILE A 31 0.86 1.06 -1.99
CA ILE A 31 1.22 1.22 -0.56
C ILE A 31 2.12 2.43 -0.31
N LEU A 32 3.16 2.61 -1.13
CA LEU A 32 4.22 3.60 -0.93
C LEU A 32 4.01 4.87 -1.76
N GLY A 33 3.28 4.76 -2.87
CA GLY A 33 3.14 5.85 -3.82
C GLY A 33 2.43 7.04 -3.19
N VAL A 34 2.88 8.24 -3.54
CA VAL A 34 2.14 9.49 -3.30
C VAL A 34 1.31 9.89 -4.51
N GLY A 35 1.15 8.95 -5.45
CA GLY A 35 0.20 9.02 -6.54
C GLY A 35 0.72 9.56 -7.87
N ARG A 36 2.00 9.93 -7.90
CA ARG A 36 2.66 10.41 -9.11
C ARG A 36 3.39 9.28 -9.84
N GLU A 37 3.54 8.15 -9.17
CA GLU A 37 4.31 7.01 -9.59
C GLU A 37 3.45 6.05 -10.42
N SER A 38 4.02 5.59 -11.53
CA SER A 38 3.37 4.70 -12.48
C SER A 38 3.78 3.23 -12.29
N SER A 39 4.78 2.96 -11.44
CA SER A 39 5.27 1.62 -11.15
C SER A 39 5.80 1.49 -9.72
N ASN A 40 5.99 0.25 -9.27
CA ASN A 40 6.62 -0.05 -7.98
C ASN A 40 8.03 0.53 -7.89
N GLU A 41 8.81 0.48 -8.97
CA GLU A 41 10.16 1.06 -8.97
C GLU A 41 10.12 2.57 -8.80
N GLU A 42 9.16 3.26 -9.41
CA GLU A 42 9.01 4.71 -9.22
C GLU A 42 8.56 5.06 -7.80
N ALA A 43 7.67 4.25 -7.21
CA ALA A 43 7.23 4.41 -5.82
C ALA A 43 8.38 4.18 -4.84
N VAL A 44 9.18 3.13 -5.05
CA VAL A 44 10.38 2.86 -4.25
C VAL A 44 11.45 3.94 -4.49
N GLU A 45 11.66 4.42 -5.72
CA GLU A 45 12.58 5.53 -6.02
C GLU A 45 12.18 6.79 -5.24
N SER A 46 10.90 7.17 -5.30
CA SER A 46 10.36 8.34 -4.60
C SER A 46 10.46 8.19 -3.08
N TRP A 47 10.13 7.02 -2.57
CA TRP A 47 10.26 6.68 -1.16
C TRP A 47 11.72 6.76 -0.68
N LEU A 48 12.67 6.21 -1.45
CA LEU A 48 14.10 6.27 -1.15
C LEU A 48 14.60 7.71 -1.11
N ILE A 49 14.25 8.52 -2.12
CA ILE A 49 14.64 9.93 -2.16
C ILE A 49 14.08 10.67 -0.93
N SER A 50 12.82 10.45 -0.58
CA SER A 50 12.19 11.13 0.57
C SER A 50 12.87 10.86 1.91
N ARG A 51 13.50 9.69 2.09
CA ARG A 51 14.07 9.23 3.36
C ARG A 51 15.59 9.25 3.42
N PHE A 52 16.26 9.13 2.28
CA PHE A 52 17.71 8.94 2.19
C PHE A 52 18.42 10.05 1.41
N ALA A 53 17.73 11.15 1.05
CA ALA A 53 18.32 12.26 0.29
C ALA A 53 19.63 12.79 0.89
N GLU A 54 19.74 12.82 2.22
CA GLU A 54 20.88 13.42 2.93
C GLU A 54 21.97 12.40 3.35
N ILE A 55 21.79 11.11 3.04
CA ILE A 55 22.73 10.06 3.49
C ILE A 55 23.95 9.99 2.57
N ASP A 56 25.14 9.87 3.17
CA ASP A 56 26.41 9.79 2.45
C ASP A 56 26.58 8.41 1.79
N ILE A 57 26.59 8.37 0.45
CA ILE A 57 26.64 7.14 -0.34
C ILE A 57 28.04 6.53 -0.48
N SER A 58 28.94 6.74 0.48
CA SER A 58 30.31 6.23 0.36
C SER A 58 30.37 4.70 0.31
N HIS A 59 29.33 3.99 0.78
CA HIS A 59 29.24 2.53 0.85
C HIS A 59 27.89 2.05 0.29
N VAL A 60 27.80 1.89 -1.03
CA VAL A 60 26.54 1.59 -1.76
C VAL A 60 25.89 0.27 -1.30
N ASP A 61 26.69 -0.78 -1.07
CA ASP A 61 26.16 -2.08 -0.65
C ASP A 61 25.51 -2.02 0.74
N THR A 62 26.14 -1.29 1.67
CA THR A 62 25.59 -1.04 3.01
C THR A 62 24.28 -0.26 2.96
N ILE A 63 24.16 0.67 2.02
CA ILE A 63 22.93 1.46 1.83
C ILE A 63 21.82 0.62 1.22
N MET A 64 22.14 -0.30 0.31
CA MET A 64 21.15 -1.21 -0.25
C MET A 64 20.55 -2.11 0.83
N GLU A 65 21.40 -2.75 1.65
CA GLU A 65 20.95 -3.60 2.76
C GLU A 65 20.11 -2.79 3.75
N HIS A 66 20.64 -1.64 4.19
CA HIS A 66 19.95 -0.77 5.12
C HIS A 66 18.61 -0.25 4.58
N ALA A 67 18.55 0.22 3.32
CA ALA A 67 17.32 0.69 2.71
C ALA A 67 16.28 -0.43 2.56
N SER A 68 16.73 -1.66 2.28
CA SER A 68 15.85 -2.83 2.22
C SER A 68 15.27 -3.15 3.59
N GLU A 69 16.09 -3.16 4.64
CA GLU A 69 15.65 -3.37 6.03
C GLU A 69 14.66 -2.31 6.48
N VAL A 70 14.95 -1.03 6.23
CA VAL A 70 14.06 0.08 6.59
C VAL A 70 12.74 0.01 5.82
N LEU A 71 12.76 -0.42 4.54
CA LEU A 71 11.53 -0.59 3.77
C LEU A 71 10.69 -1.76 4.28
N ILE A 72 11.32 -2.89 4.60
CA ILE A 72 10.63 -4.04 5.22
C ILE A 72 10.03 -3.64 6.56
N GLN A 73 10.79 -2.93 7.40
CA GLN A 73 10.31 -2.43 8.67
C GLN A 73 9.11 -1.50 8.47
N HIS A 74 9.20 -0.55 7.55
CA HIS A 74 8.09 0.36 7.24
C HIS A 74 6.82 -0.39 6.79
N LEU A 75 6.94 -1.40 5.93
CA LEU A 75 5.80 -2.22 5.52
C LEU A 75 5.19 -3.01 6.69
N ASN A 76 6.03 -3.47 7.63
CA ASN A 76 5.57 -4.14 8.84
C ASN A 76 4.88 -3.16 9.80
N ASP A 77 5.41 -1.95 9.95
CA ASP A 77 4.79 -0.90 10.76
C ASP A 77 3.39 -0.57 10.24
N LEU A 78 3.22 -0.42 8.92
CA LEU A 78 1.91 -0.20 8.29
C LEU A 78 0.92 -1.34 8.56
N ARG A 79 1.38 -2.59 8.53
CA ARG A 79 0.54 -3.75 8.90
C ARG A 79 0.14 -3.70 10.37
N MET A 80 1.05 -3.32 11.26
CA MET A 80 0.77 -3.17 12.68
C MET A 80 -0.21 -2.02 12.94
N GLU A 81 -0.12 -0.92 12.21
CA GLU A 81 -1.09 0.18 12.26
C GLU A 81 -2.48 -0.28 11.84
N VAL A 82 -2.59 -1.03 10.73
CA VAL A 82 -3.84 -1.62 10.26
C VAL A 82 -4.41 -2.58 11.30
N ALA A 83 -3.59 -3.52 11.80
CA ALA A 83 -4.02 -4.49 12.81
C ALA A 83 -4.41 -3.84 14.15
N GLY A 84 -3.77 -2.72 14.50
CA GLY A 84 -4.06 -1.94 15.69
C GLY A 84 -5.41 -1.21 15.66
N GLY A 85 -6.08 -1.16 14.49
CA GLY A 85 -7.38 -0.52 14.35
C GLY A 85 -7.33 1.01 14.45
N TYR A 86 -6.17 1.62 14.19
CA TYR A 86 -6.08 3.08 14.06
C TYR A 86 -6.76 3.49 12.76
N ILE A 87 -7.79 4.32 12.83
CA ILE A 87 -8.48 4.81 11.64
C ILE A 87 -7.87 6.15 11.25
N SER A 88 -7.16 6.19 10.13
CA SER A 88 -6.78 7.44 9.49
C SER A 88 -8.02 8.06 8.87
N GLU A 89 -8.17 9.37 9.05
CA GLU A 89 -9.19 10.11 8.32
C GLU A 89 -8.96 9.94 6.83
N LEU A 90 -10.05 9.77 6.07
CA LEU A 90 -9.94 9.86 4.62
C LEU A 90 -9.50 11.28 4.27
N PRO A 91 -8.56 11.43 3.31
CA PRO A 91 -8.21 12.74 2.79
C PRO A 91 -9.49 13.51 2.38
N LEU A 92 -9.63 14.76 2.86
CA LEU A 92 -10.80 15.62 2.61
C LEU A 92 -10.79 16.27 1.22
N PRO A 93 -11.77 15.98 0.34
CA PRO A 93 -11.71 16.38 -1.06
C PRO A 93 -11.23 17.81 -1.31
N GLN A 94 -10.12 17.95 -2.03
CA GLN A 94 -9.61 19.28 -2.37
C GLN A 94 -10.47 19.88 -3.49
N VAL A 95 -11.15 20.99 -3.17
CA VAL A 95 -12.11 21.69 -4.05
C VAL A 95 -11.51 22.13 -5.39
N PHE A 96 -10.17 22.19 -5.50
CA PHE A 96 -9.45 22.66 -6.69
C PHE A 96 -8.78 21.55 -7.52
N VAL A 97 -8.88 20.28 -7.10
CA VAL A 97 -8.29 19.15 -7.83
C VAL A 97 -9.39 18.48 -8.66
N GLN A 98 -9.12 18.25 -9.95
CA GLN A 98 -10.05 17.51 -10.81
C GLN A 98 -10.29 16.12 -10.22
N SER A 99 -11.56 15.80 -10.00
CA SER A 99 -11.98 14.50 -9.52
C SER A 99 -11.68 13.45 -10.59
N LYS A 100 -10.75 12.51 -10.30
CA LYS A 100 -10.38 11.45 -11.24
C LYS A 100 -11.20 10.20 -10.92
N LEU A 101 -11.79 9.60 -11.95
CA LEU A 101 -12.37 8.27 -11.81
C LEU A 101 -11.25 7.24 -11.69
N ILE A 102 -11.26 6.47 -10.62
CA ILE A 102 -10.35 5.33 -10.45
C ILE A 102 -10.80 4.22 -11.41
N THR A 103 -9.85 3.71 -12.18
CA THR A 103 -10.07 2.61 -13.11
C THR A 103 -10.18 1.28 -12.37
N ASP A 104 -10.82 0.27 -12.98
CA ASP A 104 -10.91 -1.08 -12.39
C ASP A 104 -9.53 -1.68 -12.08
N GLN A 105 -8.52 -1.35 -12.89
CA GLN A 105 -7.15 -1.80 -12.67
C GLN A 105 -6.54 -1.16 -11.41
N GLU A 106 -6.74 0.15 -11.22
CA GLU A 106 -6.30 0.86 -10.02
C GLU A 106 -7.06 0.35 -8.77
N LEU A 107 -8.37 0.10 -8.88
CA LEU A 107 -9.16 -0.50 -7.79
C LEU A 107 -8.63 -1.88 -7.39
N ARG A 108 -8.34 -2.74 -8.37
CA ARG A 108 -7.74 -4.06 -8.12
C ARG A 108 -6.34 -3.95 -7.52
N CYS A 109 -5.57 -2.94 -7.91
CA CYS A 109 -4.25 -2.68 -7.34
C CYS A 109 -4.36 -2.29 -5.86
N ILE A 110 -5.23 -1.34 -5.53
CA ILE A 110 -5.52 -0.95 -4.15
C ILE A 110 -6.04 -2.16 -3.35
N ALA A 111 -6.96 -2.94 -3.91
CA ALA A 111 -7.53 -4.09 -3.24
C ALA A 111 -6.48 -5.16 -2.87
N ARG A 112 -5.51 -5.42 -3.75
CA ARG A 112 -4.38 -6.33 -3.44
C ARG A 112 -3.51 -5.77 -2.34
N ALA A 113 -3.17 -4.49 -2.40
CA ALA A 113 -2.40 -3.83 -1.36
C ALA A 113 -3.11 -3.86 0.01
N ILE A 114 -4.42 -3.59 0.05
CA ILE A 114 -5.23 -3.73 1.27
C ILE A 114 -5.20 -5.17 1.78
N TYR A 115 -5.44 -6.14 0.90
CA TYR A 115 -5.39 -7.55 1.27
C TYR A 115 -4.03 -7.94 1.86
N PHE A 116 -2.93 -7.45 1.28
CA PHE A 116 -1.57 -7.64 1.81
C PHE A 116 -1.34 -6.98 3.18
N LEU A 117 -1.92 -5.81 3.42
CA LEU A 117 -1.81 -5.12 4.71
C LEU A 117 -2.64 -5.81 5.80
N VAL A 118 -3.79 -6.38 5.43
CA VAL A 118 -4.71 -7.06 6.35
C VAL A 118 -4.29 -8.49 6.65
N ILE A 119 -3.75 -9.24 5.66
CA ILE A 119 -3.47 -10.67 5.82
C ILE A 119 -2.51 -11.00 6.96
N GLY A 120 -1.60 -10.08 7.27
CA GLY A 120 -0.62 -10.25 8.36
C GLY A 120 0.02 -11.63 8.34
N GLU A 121 0.12 -12.25 9.53
CA GLU A 121 0.55 -13.65 9.72
C GLU A 121 -0.62 -14.66 9.77
N GLY A 122 -1.84 -14.23 9.45
CA GLY A 122 -3.04 -15.06 9.52
C GLY A 122 -3.15 -16.12 8.41
N ALA A 123 -3.97 -17.15 8.64
CA ALA A 123 -4.26 -18.16 7.63
C ALA A 123 -5.16 -17.59 6.52
N LYS A 124 -4.65 -17.58 5.27
CA LYS A 124 -5.33 -16.98 4.10
C LYS A 124 -6.79 -17.41 3.91
N SER A 125 -7.09 -18.69 4.14
CA SER A 125 -8.44 -19.25 3.93
C SER A 125 -9.48 -18.73 4.92
N TYR A 126 -9.07 -18.40 6.15
CA TYR A 126 -9.96 -17.82 7.14
C TYR A 126 -10.30 -16.38 6.76
N LEU A 127 -9.27 -15.60 6.39
CA LEU A 127 -9.45 -14.21 5.98
C LEU A 127 -10.37 -14.06 4.76
N ASP A 128 -10.22 -14.90 3.73
CA ASP A 128 -11.08 -14.85 2.55
C ASP A 128 -12.56 -15.07 2.92
N SER A 129 -12.82 -15.94 3.90
CA SER A 129 -14.16 -16.21 4.41
C SER A 129 -14.73 -15.04 5.22
N LEU A 130 -13.91 -14.37 6.03
CA LEU A 130 -14.31 -13.16 6.73
C LEU A 130 -14.58 -12.01 5.77
N ILE A 131 -13.73 -11.80 4.77
CA ILE A 131 -13.94 -10.80 3.72
C ILE A 131 -15.26 -11.07 3.00
N TYR A 132 -15.54 -12.32 2.64
CA TYR A 132 -16.83 -12.70 2.06
C TYR A 132 -18.01 -12.27 2.94
N LEU A 133 -17.92 -12.51 4.26
CA LEU A 133 -18.98 -12.21 5.21
C LEU A 133 -19.19 -10.70 5.41
N VAL A 134 -18.09 -9.95 5.49
CA VAL A 134 -18.09 -8.52 5.82
C VAL A 134 -18.47 -7.65 4.63
N VAL A 135 -17.79 -7.81 3.49
CA VAL A 135 -18.00 -6.93 2.32
C VAL A 135 -18.94 -7.52 1.28
N GLY A 136 -19.23 -8.83 1.34
CA GLY A 136 -20.11 -9.50 0.38
C GLY A 136 -19.55 -9.53 -1.04
N GLY A 137 -20.42 -9.59 -2.05
CA GLY A 137 -20.08 -9.50 -3.47
C GLY A 137 -19.84 -10.83 -4.22
N GLU A 138 -19.34 -10.72 -5.45
CA GLU A 138 -18.95 -11.85 -6.30
C GLU A 138 -17.42 -11.87 -6.51
N GLY A 139 -16.88 -13.02 -6.94
CA GLY A 139 -15.44 -13.17 -7.19
C GLY A 139 -14.62 -13.54 -5.95
N ASN A 140 -13.29 -13.44 -6.08
CA ASN A 140 -12.33 -13.73 -5.01
C ASN A 140 -12.24 -12.55 -4.01
N ALA A 141 -11.46 -12.71 -2.94
CA ALA A 141 -11.30 -11.67 -1.91
C ALA A 141 -10.87 -10.30 -2.49
N ILE A 142 -9.99 -10.29 -3.50
CA ILE A 142 -9.52 -9.05 -4.14
C ILE A 142 -10.64 -8.38 -4.94
N ASP A 143 -11.41 -9.15 -5.73
CA ASP A 143 -12.54 -8.62 -6.50
C ASP A 143 -13.61 -8.02 -5.58
N ARG A 144 -13.85 -8.66 -4.42
CA ARG A 144 -14.79 -8.19 -3.41
C ARG A 144 -14.33 -6.90 -2.75
N ILE A 145 -13.06 -6.82 -2.35
CA ILE A 145 -12.47 -5.59 -1.80
C ILE A 145 -12.55 -4.47 -2.85
N ALA A 146 -12.22 -4.75 -4.11
CA ALA A 146 -12.29 -3.75 -5.18
C ALA A 146 -13.73 -3.22 -5.39
N ALA A 147 -14.73 -4.10 -5.37
CA ALA A 147 -16.14 -3.72 -5.44
C ALA A 147 -16.59 -2.94 -4.20
N TRP A 148 -16.13 -3.32 -3.01
CA TRP A 148 -16.41 -2.60 -1.78
C TRP A 148 -15.81 -1.18 -1.78
N ILE A 149 -14.57 -1.01 -2.22
CA ILE A 149 -13.95 0.32 -2.39
C ILE A 149 -14.81 1.17 -3.33
N SER A 150 -15.24 0.63 -4.47
CA SER A 150 -16.03 1.40 -5.43
C SER A 150 -17.41 1.80 -4.90
N THR A 151 -18.02 0.99 -4.03
CA THR A 151 -19.31 1.32 -3.40
C THR A 151 -19.20 2.35 -2.28
N GLN A 152 -18.00 2.61 -1.75
CA GLN A 152 -17.75 3.71 -0.80
C GLN A 152 -17.94 5.11 -1.44
N GLY A 153 -18.30 5.18 -2.73
CA GLY A 153 -19.06 6.31 -3.29
C GLY A 153 -18.30 7.63 -3.38
N MET A 154 -16.97 7.62 -3.39
CA MET A 154 -16.17 8.83 -3.50
C MET A 154 -15.65 8.95 -4.93
N VAL A 155 -16.02 10.03 -5.63
CA VAL A 155 -15.21 10.49 -6.76
C VAL A 155 -13.90 10.96 -6.14
N TYR A 156 -12.89 10.09 -6.13
CA TYR A 156 -11.66 10.35 -5.41
C TYR A 156 -10.96 11.56 -6.05
N THR A 157 -10.88 12.65 -5.31
CA THR A 157 -10.08 13.84 -5.67
C THR A 157 -8.59 13.62 -5.45
N TYR A 158 -8.18 12.38 -5.25
CA TYR A 158 -6.88 11.96 -4.77
C TYR A 158 -6.29 10.88 -5.66
N PHE A 159 -5.00 10.63 -5.43
CA PHE A 159 -4.34 9.53 -6.10
C PHE A 159 -4.73 8.18 -5.48
N PRO A 160 -4.85 7.12 -6.29
CA PRO A 160 -5.27 5.79 -5.84
C PRO A 160 -4.54 5.27 -4.59
N SER A 161 -3.23 5.50 -4.48
CA SER A 161 -2.39 5.00 -3.38
C SER A 161 -2.71 5.63 -2.02
N GLU A 162 -3.19 6.86 -1.98
CA GLU A 162 -3.55 7.56 -0.73
C GLU A 162 -4.78 6.94 -0.04
N LEU A 163 -5.56 6.14 -0.78
CA LEU A 163 -6.73 5.45 -0.26
C LEU A 163 -6.40 4.13 0.42
N THR A 164 -5.25 3.53 0.07
CA THR A 164 -4.88 2.18 0.48
C THR A 164 -4.88 2.02 1.99
N LEU A 165 -4.16 2.89 2.72
CA LEU A 165 -4.03 2.77 4.17
C LEU A 165 -5.36 3.06 4.91
N PRO A 166 -6.06 4.18 4.65
CA PRO A 166 -7.36 4.43 5.28
C PRO A 166 -8.41 3.34 4.99
N MET A 167 -8.44 2.81 3.77
CA MET A 167 -9.36 1.72 3.41
C MET A 167 -8.96 0.39 4.06
N ALA A 168 -7.66 0.09 4.18
CA ALA A 168 -7.19 -1.10 4.90
C ALA A 168 -7.59 -1.06 6.38
N GLN A 169 -7.44 0.09 7.02
CA GLN A 169 -7.81 0.29 8.42
C GLN A 169 -9.32 0.12 8.64
N ARG A 170 -10.15 0.67 7.75
CA ARG A 170 -11.61 0.46 7.77
C ARG A 170 -12.01 -0.99 7.58
N LEU A 171 -11.42 -1.67 6.60
CA LEU A 171 -11.69 -3.09 6.38
C LEU A 171 -11.31 -3.92 7.61
N MET A 172 -10.15 -3.64 8.22
CA MET A 172 -9.71 -4.34 9.43
C MET A 172 -10.64 -4.09 10.62
N GLU A 173 -11.21 -2.88 10.75
CA GLU A 173 -12.23 -2.58 11.76
C GLU A 173 -13.50 -3.41 11.53
N GLU A 174 -14.00 -3.50 10.29
CA GLU A 174 -15.18 -4.31 9.97
C GLU A 174 -14.95 -5.82 10.23
N LEU A 175 -13.74 -6.31 9.92
CA LEU A 175 -13.31 -7.69 10.21
C LEU A 175 -13.26 -7.95 11.73
N ASN A 176 -12.63 -7.06 12.51
CA ASN A 176 -12.55 -7.17 13.96
C ASN A 176 -13.90 -7.08 14.67
N CYS A 177 -14.86 -6.32 14.12
CA CYS A 177 -16.22 -6.28 14.65
C CYS A 177 -16.95 -7.62 14.44
N THR A 178 -16.64 -8.31 13.33
CA THR A 178 -17.26 -9.58 12.97
C THR A 178 -16.64 -10.75 13.73
N ASP A 179 -15.33 -10.74 13.98
CA ASP A 179 -14.65 -11.74 14.83
C ASP A 179 -15.20 -11.75 16.27
N LYS A 180 -15.71 -10.63 16.79
CA LYS A 180 -16.32 -10.57 18.13
C LYS A 180 -17.72 -11.19 18.21
N LEU A 181 -18.32 -11.52 17.07
CA LEU A 181 -19.66 -12.12 17.00
C LEU A 181 -19.63 -13.66 16.99
N PHE A 182 -18.43 -14.26 16.93
CA PHE A 182 -18.17 -15.70 16.99
C PHE A 182 -17.33 -16.07 18.20
#